data_AF-A0A959T1Q4-F1
#
_entry.id   AF-A0A959T1Q4-F1
#
_cell.length_a   1.000
_cell.length_b   1.000
_cell.length_c   1.000
_cell.angle_alpha   90.00
_cell.angle_beta   90.00
_cell.angle_gamma   90.00
#
_symmetry.space_group_name_H-M   'P 1'
#
loop_
_entity.id
_entity.type
_entity.pdbx_description
1 polymer ?
#
loop_
_entity_poly.entity_id
_entity_poly.type
_entity_poly.pdbx_seq_one_letter_code
_entity_poly.pdbx_strand_id
1 'polypeptide(L)'
;MSRSILFRILLLFMLVRSVGATAQQGVVPSMGTEFWLGFLQNYTGAQRLDIFISGQVNTSGTVTMPLVGWSQPFTVTANQTTTVTIPVALAEHTTSEVIENKSILIQTNDTVAVFAINFQSFTADGSQVFPIQSLGTEYRVQSYKGLGSFSPGYSSELLVVSTKDDTQVEITPTATTLGGRPPGVPFIVDLDSGQTYQVQADNPQDDLTGTTVVGTDSSGACRPFAVFSGVVCTNIPAGCTACDHVFGQNLPRNVWGTTYFSVPFNTTTGYTYRILADENGTSVTVNGGAPLAMNAGDVVEVNNFAGAACFESNKPINVAQLMEGSSCSGNGDPALLILNAAEQSIDNVSFATVVSTVINQHFLNVIVETASIPTVSLDGNP
;
A
#
# COMPACT_ATOMS: atom_id res chain seq x y z
N MET A 1 -29.96 -45.54 64.11
CA MET A 1 -31.06 -45.28 63.15
C MET A 1 -31.15 -43.77 62.96
N SER A 2 -31.21 -43.31 61.69
CA SER A 2 -31.28 -41.89 61.22
C SER A 2 -29.95 -41.11 61.27
N ARG A 3 -29.22 -40.83 60.18
CA ARG A 3 -29.44 -40.00 58.95
C ARG A 3 -29.06 -38.51 59.13
N SER A 4 -28.00 -38.08 58.42
CA SER A 4 -27.79 -36.82 57.63
C SER A 4 -26.32 -36.34 57.72
N ILE A 5 -25.49 -36.38 56.65
CA ILE A 5 -25.38 -35.43 55.51
C ILE A 5 -24.77 -34.09 56.01
N LEU A 6 -23.67 -33.49 55.55
CA LEU A 6 -22.89 -33.38 54.29
C LEU A 6 -21.58 -32.64 54.72
N PHE A 7 -20.37 -32.80 54.15
CA PHE A 7 -19.90 -32.05 52.98
C PHE A 7 -18.44 -32.48 52.68
N ARG A 8 -18.18 -32.96 51.47
CA ARG A 8 -16.83 -33.14 50.89
C ARG A 8 -16.56 -31.95 49.98
N ILE A 9 -15.38 -31.32 50.06
CA ILE A 9 -14.83 -30.50 48.97
C ILE A 9 -13.43 -31.02 48.67
N LEU A 10 -13.29 -31.64 47.50
CA LEU A 10 -12.03 -32.00 46.87
C LEU A 10 -11.72 -30.89 45.86
N LEU A 11 -10.70 -30.08 46.12
CA LEU A 11 -10.21 -29.06 45.19
C LEU A 11 -9.30 -29.72 44.15
N LEU A 12 -9.78 -29.80 42.91
CA LEU A 12 -9.01 -30.22 41.74
C LEU A 12 -8.51 -28.95 41.02
N PHE A 13 -7.21 -28.67 41.07
CA PHE A 13 -6.58 -27.60 40.30
C PHE A 13 -6.39 -28.07 38.85
N MET A 14 -7.19 -27.56 37.92
CA MET A 14 -6.92 -27.64 36.47
C MET A 14 -6.01 -26.48 36.07
N LEU A 15 -4.77 -26.78 35.69
CA LEU A 15 -3.88 -25.89 34.94
C LEU A 15 -4.38 -25.84 33.48
N VAL A 16 -5.13 -24.80 33.13
CA VAL A 16 -5.41 -24.45 31.73
C VAL A 16 -4.16 -23.73 31.20
N ARG A 17 -3.39 -24.42 30.34
CA ARG A 17 -2.39 -23.75 29.50
C ARG A 17 -3.13 -22.97 28.43
N SER A 18 -3.09 -21.66 28.51
CA SER A 18 -3.47 -20.76 27.41
C SER A 18 -2.48 -20.94 26.27
N VAL A 19 -2.80 -21.82 25.31
CA VAL A 19 -2.19 -21.77 23.99
C VAL A 19 -2.73 -20.50 23.35
N GLY A 20 -1.87 -19.48 23.21
CA GLY A 20 -2.19 -18.31 22.39
C GLY A 20 -2.48 -18.82 20.99
N ALA A 21 -3.72 -18.66 20.54
CA ALA A 21 -4.04 -18.85 19.14
C ALA A 21 -3.40 -17.69 18.39
N THR A 22 -2.24 -17.92 17.78
CA THR A 22 -1.80 -17.11 16.66
C THR A 22 -2.85 -17.32 15.57
N ALA A 23 -3.74 -16.34 15.41
CA ALA A 23 -4.61 -16.31 14.24
C ALA A 23 -3.69 -16.34 13.02
N GLN A 24 -3.75 -17.42 12.25
CA GLN A 24 -3.07 -17.49 10.97
C GLN A 24 -3.70 -16.39 10.11
N GLN A 25 -2.94 -15.33 9.84
CA GLN A 25 -3.36 -14.28 8.91
C GLN A 25 -3.69 -14.98 7.60
N GLY A 26 -4.93 -14.86 7.14
CA GLY A 26 -5.29 -15.31 5.80
C GLY A 26 -4.49 -14.54 4.75
N VAL A 27 -4.29 -15.15 3.59
CA VAL A 27 -3.68 -14.48 2.44
C VAL A 27 -4.56 -13.30 2.02
N VAL A 28 -3.97 -12.12 1.85
CA VAL A 28 -4.64 -10.90 1.37
C VAL A 28 -5.02 -11.08 -0.08
N PRO A 29 -6.33 -11.09 -0.42
CA PRO A 29 -6.74 -11.21 -1.81
C PRO A 29 -6.24 -10.02 -2.65
N SER A 30 -5.58 -10.31 -3.76
CA SER A 30 -5.20 -9.31 -4.78
C SER A 30 -6.29 -9.07 -5.82
N MET A 31 -7.33 -9.92 -5.81
CA MET A 31 -8.45 -9.89 -6.74
C MET A 31 -9.78 -9.88 -6.00
N GLY A 32 -10.78 -9.22 -6.59
CA GLY A 32 -12.12 -9.11 -6.04
C GLY A 32 -13.10 -8.46 -7.00
N THR A 33 -14.25 -8.04 -6.47
CA THR A 33 -15.35 -7.45 -7.27
C THR A 33 -15.66 -6.00 -6.94
N GLU A 34 -15.06 -5.44 -5.89
CA GLU A 34 -15.26 -4.07 -5.44
C GLU A 34 -13.95 -3.46 -4.97
N PHE A 35 -13.61 -2.27 -5.49
CA PHE A 35 -12.36 -1.57 -5.22
C PHE A 35 -12.60 -0.08 -5.03
N TRP A 36 -11.82 0.52 -4.13
CA TRP A 36 -11.85 1.96 -3.86
C TRP A 36 -10.46 2.56 -4.08
N LEU A 37 -10.40 3.63 -4.86
CA LEU A 37 -9.17 4.26 -5.33
C LEU A 37 -9.26 5.79 -5.20
N GLY A 38 -8.11 6.42 -4.99
CA GLY A 38 -7.90 7.85 -5.20
C GLY A 38 -6.49 8.11 -5.71
N PHE A 39 -6.32 9.22 -6.43
CA PHE A 39 -5.03 9.63 -7.00
C PHE A 39 -4.44 10.80 -6.26
N LEU A 40 -3.18 10.66 -5.85
CA LEU A 40 -2.35 11.69 -5.24
C LEU A 40 -1.92 12.75 -6.28
N GLN A 41 -1.37 13.87 -5.82
CA GLN A 41 -0.86 14.91 -6.71
C GLN A 41 0.41 14.42 -7.42
N ASN A 42 0.43 14.44 -8.75
CA ASN A 42 1.66 14.14 -9.49
C ASN A 42 2.29 15.43 -10.01
N TYR A 43 3.46 15.80 -9.48
CA TYR A 43 4.28 16.91 -9.95
C TYR A 43 3.48 18.23 -10.04
N THR A 44 3.29 18.76 -11.26
CA THR A 44 2.50 19.98 -11.52
C THR A 44 1.01 19.70 -11.80
N GLY A 45 0.53 18.50 -11.51
CA GLY A 45 -0.79 17.96 -11.82
C GLY A 45 -0.69 16.85 -12.87
N ALA A 46 -1.49 15.80 -12.76
CA ALA A 46 -1.51 14.67 -13.69
C ALA A 46 -1.97 15.09 -15.10
N GLN A 47 -1.48 14.40 -16.12
CA GLN A 47 -1.99 14.53 -17.50
C GLN A 47 -2.94 13.41 -17.88
N ARG A 48 -2.77 12.23 -17.27
CA ARG A 48 -3.59 11.05 -17.55
C ARG A 48 -3.63 10.16 -16.31
N LEU A 49 -4.83 9.68 -15.98
CA LEU A 49 -5.06 8.70 -14.93
C LEU A 49 -5.71 7.50 -15.60
N ASP A 50 -5.10 6.32 -15.49
CA ASP A 50 -5.65 5.10 -16.08
C ASP A 50 -5.78 4.00 -15.02
N ILE A 51 -6.83 3.20 -15.19
CA ILE A 51 -7.06 1.97 -14.45
C ILE A 51 -6.91 0.80 -15.43
N PHE A 52 -6.09 -0.18 -15.06
CA PHE A 52 -5.90 -1.43 -15.78
C PHE A 52 -6.60 -2.56 -15.03
N ILE A 53 -7.42 -3.31 -15.76
CA ILE A 53 -8.28 -4.34 -15.20
C ILE A 53 -8.02 -5.63 -15.99
N SER A 54 -7.73 -6.72 -15.28
CA SER A 54 -7.47 -8.03 -15.87
C SER A 54 -8.22 -9.11 -15.09
N GLY A 55 -8.67 -10.16 -15.77
CA GLY A 55 -9.39 -11.27 -15.15
C GLY A 55 -9.26 -12.54 -15.97
N GLN A 56 -9.44 -13.69 -15.33
CA GLN A 56 -9.30 -15.01 -15.96
C GLN A 56 -10.53 -15.43 -16.79
N VAL A 57 -11.65 -14.71 -16.63
CA VAL A 57 -12.91 -14.99 -17.30
C VAL A 57 -13.47 -13.70 -17.91
N ASN A 58 -14.32 -13.85 -18.92
CA ASN A 58 -15.05 -12.72 -19.47
C ASN A 58 -16.02 -12.19 -18.43
N THR A 59 -15.96 -10.89 -18.14
CA THR A 59 -16.88 -10.22 -17.22
C THR A 59 -17.11 -8.78 -17.66
N SER A 60 -17.86 -8.03 -16.86
CA SER A 60 -18.09 -6.61 -17.07
C SER A 60 -18.19 -5.89 -15.74
N GLY A 61 -18.07 -4.57 -15.79
CA GLY A 61 -18.14 -3.74 -14.60
C GLY A 61 -18.40 -2.30 -14.94
N THR A 62 -18.38 -1.48 -13.90
CA THR A 62 -18.52 -0.03 -14.00
C THR A 62 -17.48 0.63 -13.11
N VAL A 63 -16.80 1.63 -13.65
CA VAL A 63 -16.02 2.58 -12.86
C VAL A 63 -16.90 3.80 -12.62
N THR A 64 -17.04 4.21 -11.36
CA THR A 64 -17.86 5.35 -10.97
C THR A 64 -17.08 6.29 -10.07
N MET A 65 -17.45 7.56 -10.06
CA MET A 65 -17.05 8.54 -9.05
C MET A 65 -18.32 8.98 -8.33
N PRO A 66 -18.69 8.28 -7.23
CA PRO A 66 -20.08 8.23 -6.75
C PRO A 66 -20.64 9.59 -6.35
N LEU A 67 -19.77 10.51 -5.90
CA LEU A 67 -20.16 11.80 -5.36
C LEU A 67 -20.05 12.97 -6.36
N VAL A 68 -19.65 12.70 -7.62
CA VAL A 68 -19.55 13.72 -8.68
C VAL A 68 -20.28 13.35 -9.97
N GLY A 69 -21.02 12.23 -9.98
CA GLY A 69 -21.92 11.86 -11.07
C GLY A 69 -21.24 11.36 -12.35
N TRP A 70 -19.97 10.96 -12.29
CA TRP A 70 -19.27 10.33 -13.42
C TRP A 70 -19.36 8.80 -13.33
N SER A 71 -19.57 8.16 -14.48
CA SER A 71 -19.69 6.70 -14.60
C SER A 71 -19.28 6.24 -16.00
N GLN A 72 -18.53 5.15 -16.07
CA GLN A 72 -18.10 4.51 -17.30
C GLN A 72 -18.22 2.99 -17.19
N PRO A 73 -19.10 2.34 -17.98
CA PRO A 73 -19.14 0.89 -18.07
C PRO A 73 -17.93 0.37 -18.87
N PHE A 74 -17.51 -0.86 -18.58
CA PHE A 74 -16.45 -1.55 -19.30
C PHE A 74 -16.70 -3.06 -19.36
N THR A 75 -15.98 -3.73 -20.25
CA THR A 75 -15.95 -5.19 -20.36
C THR A 75 -14.54 -5.68 -20.14
N VAL A 76 -14.39 -6.83 -19.48
CA VAL A 76 -13.13 -7.55 -19.32
C VAL A 76 -13.19 -8.77 -20.23
N THR A 77 -12.21 -8.88 -21.11
CA THR A 77 -11.98 -10.11 -21.89
C THR A 77 -10.97 -10.95 -21.12
N ALA A 78 -11.22 -12.25 -20.99
CA ALA A 78 -10.34 -13.17 -20.27
C ALA A 78 -8.88 -13.04 -20.74
N ASN A 79 -7.97 -12.93 -19.78
CA ASN A 79 -6.51 -12.83 -19.97
C ASN A 79 -6.06 -11.64 -20.83
N GLN A 80 -6.87 -10.58 -20.91
CA GLN A 80 -6.51 -9.32 -21.56
C GLN A 80 -6.64 -8.16 -20.59
N THR A 81 -5.81 -7.14 -20.81
CA THR A 81 -5.91 -5.88 -20.05
C THR A 81 -6.98 -4.99 -20.65
N THR A 82 -7.98 -4.65 -19.85
CA THR A 82 -8.93 -3.56 -20.14
C THR A 82 -8.41 -2.27 -19.50
N THR A 83 -8.36 -1.18 -20.26
CA THR A 83 -7.96 0.15 -19.76
C THR A 83 -9.19 1.06 -19.65
N VAL A 84 -9.32 1.77 -18.52
CA VAL A 84 -10.32 2.82 -18.31
C VAL A 84 -9.59 4.11 -17.93
N THR A 85 -9.72 5.15 -18.75
CA THR A 85 -9.14 6.47 -18.48
C THR A 85 -10.08 7.30 -17.62
N ILE A 86 -9.54 7.89 -16.56
CA ILE A 86 -10.28 8.68 -15.58
C ILE A 86 -10.12 10.18 -15.86
N PRO A 87 -11.18 10.99 -15.75
CA PRO A 87 -11.06 12.44 -15.89
C PRO A 87 -10.20 13.04 -14.77
N VAL A 88 -9.00 13.51 -15.11
CA VAL A 88 -8.03 14.12 -14.19
C VAL A 88 -8.68 15.16 -13.28
N ALA A 89 -9.45 16.08 -13.89
CA ALA A 89 -10.09 17.21 -13.18
C ALA A 89 -11.06 16.79 -12.07
N LEU A 90 -11.55 15.54 -12.09
CA LEU A 90 -12.45 15.01 -11.08
C LEU A 90 -11.72 14.14 -10.04
N ALA A 91 -10.54 13.60 -10.34
CA ALA A 91 -9.97 12.47 -9.59
C ALA A 91 -8.63 12.77 -8.90
N GLU A 92 -7.84 13.71 -9.40
CA GLU A 92 -6.56 14.08 -8.77
C GLU A 92 -6.79 14.96 -7.54
N HIS A 93 -6.15 14.59 -6.43
CA HIS A 93 -6.13 15.38 -5.21
C HIS A 93 -4.94 16.33 -5.24
N THR A 94 -5.20 17.64 -5.24
CA THR A 94 -4.18 18.70 -5.27
C THR A 94 -4.27 19.63 -4.07
N THR A 95 -5.10 19.26 -3.09
CA THR A 95 -5.30 20.00 -1.84
C THR A 95 -4.88 19.14 -0.65
N SER A 96 -4.69 19.77 0.51
CA SER A 96 -4.37 19.08 1.76
C SER A 96 -5.40 19.44 2.81
N GLU A 97 -5.76 18.45 3.61
CA GLU A 97 -6.66 18.53 4.76
C GLU A 97 -8.06 19.05 4.44
N VAL A 98 -8.53 18.80 3.21
CA VAL A 98 -9.89 19.10 2.74
C VAL A 98 -10.59 17.77 2.45
N ILE A 99 -11.84 17.66 2.88
CA ILE A 99 -12.71 16.55 2.49
C ILE A 99 -13.11 16.78 1.03
N GLU A 100 -12.72 15.86 0.16
CA GLU A 100 -13.06 15.90 -1.27
C GLU A 100 -13.96 14.72 -1.66
N ASN A 101 -14.66 14.87 -2.78
CA ASN A 101 -15.62 13.90 -3.32
C ASN A 101 -15.04 13.14 -4.52
N LYS A 102 -13.74 12.82 -4.46
CA LYS A 102 -12.94 12.40 -5.62
C LYS A 102 -12.59 10.91 -5.64
N SER A 103 -13.22 10.10 -4.80
CA SER A 103 -13.03 8.65 -4.82
C SER A 103 -13.50 8.04 -6.15
N ILE A 104 -12.88 6.92 -6.49
CA ILE A 104 -13.25 6.08 -7.61
C ILE A 104 -13.66 4.72 -7.06
N LEU A 105 -14.84 4.25 -7.46
CA LEU A 105 -15.39 2.95 -7.13
C LEU A 105 -15.43 2.09 -8.39
N ILE A 106 -14.75 0.95 -8.36
CA ILE A 106 -14.76 -0.06 -9.41
C ILE A 106 -15.59 -1.24 -8.93
N GLN A 107 -16.65 -1.58 -9.66
CA GLN A 107 -17.49 -2.75 -9.37
C GLN A 107 -17.58 -3.66 -10.58
N THR A 108 -17.38 -4.96 -10.39
CA THR A 108 -17.42 -5.97 -11.45
C THR A 108 -18.36 -7.13 -11.12
N ASN A 109 -18.84 -7.80 -12.16
CA ASN A 109 -19.72 -8.98 -12.03
C ASN A 109 -18.95 -10.27 -11.68
N ASP A 110 -17.62 -10.27 -11.84
CA ASP A 110 -16.74 -11.37 -11.45
C ASP A 110 -15.38 -10.83 -10.97
N THR A 111 -14.58 -11.69 -10.37
CA THR A 111 -13.31 -11.39 -9.73
C THR A 111 -12.26 -10.92 -10.76
N VAL A 112 -11.68 -9.75 -10.52
CA VAL A 112 -10.64 -9.14 -11.35
C VAL A 112 -9.45 -8.68 -10.51
N ALA A 113 -8.30 -8.45 -11.13
CA ALA A 113 -7.19 -7.67 -10.58
C ALA A 113 -7.27 -6.24 -11.12
N VAL A 114 -6.97 -5.25 -10.27
CA VAL A 114 -7.02 -3.83 -10.63
C VAL A 114 -5.66 -3.18 -10.32
N PHE A 115 -5.18 -2.37 -11.26
CA PHE A 115 -3.98 -1.55 -11.14
C PHE A 115 -4.31 -0.14 -11.59
N ALA A 116 -3.61 0.86 -11.06
CA ALA A 116 -3.79 2.25 -11.41
C ALA A 116 -2.44 2.88 -11.74
N ILE A 117 -2.41 3.83 -12.67
CA ILE A 117 -1.22 4.66 -12.95
C ILE A 117 -1.59 6.13 -12.92
N ASN A 118 -0.71 6.92 -12.31
CA ASN A 118 -0.79 8.37 -12.31
C ASN A 118 0.29 8.93 -13.23
N PHE A 119 -0.07 9.43 -14.41
CA PHE A 119 0.87 9.78 -15.46
C PHE A 119 0.97 11.29 -15.71
N GLN A 120 2.20 11.78 -15.77
CA GLN A 120 2.60 13.10 -16.24
C GLN A 120 3.84 12.94 -17.17
N SER A 121 4.10 13.93 -18.02
CA SER A 121 5.12 13.92 -19.08
C SER A 121 6.53 13.46 -18.67
N PHE A 122 6.91 13.63 -17.40
CA PHE A 122 8.25 13.29 -16.90
C PHE A 122 8.24 12.43 -15.64
N THR A 123 7.06 11.98 -15.24
CA THR A 123 6.89 11.34 -13.94
C THR A 123 5.61 10.53 -13.92
N ALA A 124 5.72 9.28 -13.50
CA ALA A 124 4.60 8.39 -13.39
C ALA A 124 4.92 7.25 -12.44
N ASP A 125 3.95 6.89 -11.60
CA ASP A 125 4.03 5.67 -10.81
C ASP A 125 2.67 4.97 -10.78
N GLY A 126 2.71 3.69 -10.47
CA GLY A 126 1.54 2.82 -10.50
C GLY A 126 1.42 1.97 -9.25
N SER A 127 0.17 1.70 -8.86
CA SER A 127 -0.15 0.87 -7.71
C SER A 127 -1.07 -0.26 -8.10
N GLN A 128 -0.90 -1.42 -7.46
CA GLN A 128 -1.99 -2.37 -7.31
C GLN A 128 -3.13 -1.71 -6.51
N VAL A 129 -4.37 -2.02 -6.87
CA VAL A 129 -5.55 -1.61 -6.11
C VAL A 129 -6.16 -2.84 -5.46
N PHE A 130 -6.15 -2.89 -4.14
CA PHE A 130 -6.67 -4.01 -3.36
C PHE A 130 -8.19 -3.96 -3.27
N PRO A 131 -8.86 -5.12 -3.36
CA PRO A 131 -10.31 -5.21 -3.25
C PRO A 131 -10.77 -4.93 -1.81
N ILE A 132 -12.05 -4.58 -1.63
CA ILE A 132 -12.59 -4.16 -0.33
C ILE A 132 -12.36 -5.15 0.81
N GLN A 133 -12.36 -6.46 0.54
CA GLN A 133 -12.09 -7.50 1.55
C GLN A 133 -10.65 -7.56 2.04
N SER A 134 -9.74 -6.87 1.35
CA SER A 134 -8.31 -6.77 1.67
C SER A 134 -7.98 -5.48 2.44
N LEU A 135 -8.95 -4.58 2.56
CA LEU A 135 -8.81 -3.35 3.32
C LEU A 135 -8.99 -3.62 4.82
N GLY A 136 -8.38 -2.77 5.63
CA GLY A 136 -8.47 -2.81 7.07
C GLY A 136 -8.88 -1.46 7.65
N THR A 137 -8.66 -1.30 8.94
CA THR A 137 -8.97 -0.07 9.70
C THR A 137 -7.74 0.53 10.36
N GLU A 138 -6.58 -0.09 10.24
CA GLU A 138 -5.35 0.37 10.88
C GLU A 138 -4.20 0.32 9.87
N TYR A 139 -3.60 1.47 9.63
CA TYR A 139 -2.53 1.65 8.67
C TYR A 139 -1.38 2.41 9.32
N ARG A 140 -0.18 2.12 8.83
CA ARG A 140 1.01 2.94 9.05
C ARG A 140 1.61 3.23 7.69
N VAL A 141 1.76 4.51 7.37
CA VAL A 141 2.08 4.99 6.03
C VAL A 141 3.51 4.68 5.64
N GLN A 142 3.71 4.19 4.41
CA GLN A 142 5.00 4.03 3.74
C GLN A 142 5.12 5.05 2.59
N SER A 143 5.78 6.18 2.82
CA SER A 143 5.88 7.32 1.89
C SER A 143 7.36 7.60 1.57
N TYR A 144 7.67 8.80 1.11
CA TYR A 144 9.01 9.34 0.94
C TYR A 144 9.00 10.86 1.06
N LYS A 145 10.07 11.45 1.61
CA LYS A 145 10.27 12.91 1.58
C LYS A 145 10.41 13.40 0.13
N GLY A 146 9.97 14.61 -0.17
CA GLY A 146 10.10 15.12 -1.54
C GLY A 146 11.22 16.14 -1.70
N LEU A 147 10.97 17.20 -2.47
CA LEU A 147 11.97 18.19 -2.90
C LEU A 147 11.52 19.62 -2.58
N GLY A 148 12.30 20.32 -1.75
CA GLY A 148 12.03 21.69 -1.33
C GLY A 148 12.58 22.78 -2.24
N SER A 149 13.37 22.44 -3.26
CA SER A 149 13.96 23.41 -4.20
C SER A 149 12.97 23.96 -5.23
N PHE A 150 11.72 23.52 -5.18
CA PHE A 150 10.62 23.93 -6.06
C PHE A 150 9.60 24.75 -5.28
N SER A 151 8.80 25.56 -5.96
CA SER A 151 7.73 26.36 -5.35
C SER A 151 6.38 25.86 -5.87
N PRO A 152 5.41 25.47 -5.01
CA PRO A 152 5.45 25.55 -3.53
C PRO A 152 6.31 24.47 -2.85
N GLY A 153 6.80 23.48 -3.62
CA GLY A 153 7.56 22.33 -3.14
C GLY A 153 6.87 21.03 -3.53
N TYR A 154 7.58 19.91 -3.45
CA TYR A 154 7.01 18.58 -3.68
C TYR A 154 7.00 17.83 -2.35
N SER A 155 5.84 17.74 -1.70
CA SER A 155 5.71 17.21 -0.35
C SER A 155 5.43 15.71 -0.32
N SER A 156 5.84 15.06 0.77
CA SER A 156 5.34 13.75 1.17
C SER A 156 3.83 13.83 1.43
N GLU A 157 3.09 12.79 1.04
CA GLU A 157 1.64 12.80 1.10
C GLU A 157 1.01 11.42 1.37
N LEU A 158 -0.20 11.46 1.94
CA LEU A 158 -1.08 10.32 2.13
C LEU A 158 -2.52 10.69 1.77
N LEU A 159 -3.33 9.69 1.46
CA LEU A 159 -4.73 9.85 1.09
C LEU A 159 -5.58 8.73 1.71
N VAL A 160 -6.62 9.13 2.42
CA VAL A 160 -7.66 8.22 2.93
C VAL A 160 -8.84 8.21 1.96
N VAL A 161 -9.35 7.03 1.62
CA VAL A 161 -10.57 6.84 0.82
C VAL A 161 -11.57 6.01 1.62
N SER A 162 -12.66 6.64 2.05
CA SER A 162 -13.70 5.98 2.86
C SER A 162 -14.61 5.11 2.01
N THR A 163 -14.91 3.89 2.47
CA THR A 163 -15.81 2.93 1.78
C THR A 163 -17.21 2.86 2.38
N LYS A 164 -17.44 3.55 3.51
CA LYS A 164 -18.68 3.52 4.29
C LYS A 164 -18.99 4.87 4.90
N ASP A 165 -20.28 5.18 5.04
CA ASP A 165 -20.76 6.34 5.77
C ASP A 165 -20.34 6.31 7.24
N ASP A 166 -20.27 7.45 7.91
CA ASP A 166 -19.90 7.57 9.32
C ASP A 166 -18.55 6.90 9.68
N THR A 167 -17.56 6.99 8.79
CA THR A 167 -16.20 6.50 9.05
C THR A 167 -15.39 7.60 9.73
N GLN A 168 -15.01 7.38 11.00
CA GLN A 168 -14.20 8.32 11.76
C GLN A 168 -12.76 7.82 11.85
N VAL A 169 -11.82 8.57 11.27
CA VAL A 169 -10.40 8.25 11.25
C VAL A 169 -9.60 9.17 12.18
N GLU A 170 -8.70 8.58 12.97
CA GLU A 170 -7.67 9.27 13.74
C GLU A 170 -6.35 9.20 12.97
N ILE A 171 -5.76 10.37 12.70
CA ILE A 171 -4.47 10.51 12.03
C ILE A 171 -3.45 11.06 13.03
N THR A 172 -2.35 10.34 13.25
CA THR A 172 -1.21 10.81 14.04
C THR A 172 -0.01 11.02 13.12
N PRO A 173 0.27 12.26 12.70
CA PRO A 173 1.30 12.55 11.70
C PRO A 173 2.71 12.46 12.29
N THR A 174 3.70 12.08 11.48
CA THR A 174 5.13 12.07 11.87
C THR A 174 5.84 13.39 11.66
N ALA A 175 5.25 14.30 10.88
CA ALA A 175 5.75 15.64 10.61
C ALA A 175 4.61 16.67 10.71
N THR A 176 4.96 17.96 10.71
CA THR A 176 3.94 19.00 10.63
C THR A 176 3.23 18.93 9.28
N THR A 177 1.91 18.89 9.28
CA THR A 177 1.11 18.85 8.05
C THR A 177 0.84 20.26 7.52
N LEU A 178 0.51 20.37 6.23
CA LEU A 178 0.22 21.65 5.57
C LEU A 178 -0.98 22.40 6.21
N GLY A 179 -1.91 21.69 6.86
CA GLY A 179 -2.98 22.33 7.64
C GLY A 179 -2.61 22.65 9.10
N GLY A 180 -1.34 22.50 9.46
CA GLY A 180 -0.77 22.93 10.74
C GLY A 180 -0.90 21.91 11.87
N ARG A 181 -1.14 20.63 11.57
CA ARG A 181 -1.19 19.56 12.59
C ARG A 181 0.23 19.22 13.02
N PRO A 182 0.59 19.36 14.31
CA PRO A 182 1.95 19.07 14.76
C PRO A 182 2.23 17.56 14.81
N PRO A 183 3.50 17.14 14.68
CA PRO A 183 3.87 15.73 14.73
C PRO A 183 3.52 15.10 16.08
N GLY A 184 3.08 13.84 16.04
CA GLY A 184 2.73 13.03 17.22
C GLY A 184 1.42 13.45 17.91
N VAL A 185 0.70 14.44 17.38
CA VAL A 185 -0.59 14.88 17.93
C VAL A 185 -1.73 14.35 17.05
N PRO A 186 -2.58 13.44 17.56
CA PRO A 186 -3.69 12.89 16.81
C PRO A 186 -4.74 13.96 16.50
N PHE A 187 -5.38 13.83 15.35
CA PHE A 187 -6.60 14.56 15.02
C PHE A 187 -7.61 13.66 14.32
N ILE A 188 -8.89 14.01 14.45
CA ILE A 188 -10.01 13.23 13.95
C ILE A 188 -10.56 13.84 12.66
N VAL A 189 -10.94 12.98 11.71
CA VAL A 189 -11.67 13.34 10.50
C VAL A 189 -12.87 12.39 10.36
N ASP A 190 -14.05 12.96 10.14
CA ASP A 190 -15.27 12.21 9.85
C ASP A 190 -15.49 12.18 8.32
N LEU A 191 -15.68 11.00 7.76
CA LEU A 191 -15.81 10.75 6.33
C LEU A 191 -17.02 9.87 6.04
N ASP A 192 -17.80 10.26 5.04
CA ASP A 192 -18.84 9.42 4.46
C ASP A 192 -18.34 8.55 3.30
N SER A 193 -19.15 7.60 2.85
CA SER A 193 -18.78 6.71 1.75
C SER A 193 -18.42 7.49 0.49
N GLY A 194 -17.23 7.22 -0.04
CA GLY A 194 -16.70 7.88 -1.21
C GLY A 194 -16.11 9.27 -0.99
N GLN A 195 -16.08 9.76 0.25
CA GLN A 195 -15.27 10.92 0.61
C GLN A 195 -13.80 10.54 0.78
N THR A 196 -12.95 11.50 0.50
CA THR A 196 -11.50 11.36 0.54
C THR A 196 -10.86 12.47 1.37
N TYR A 197 -9.69 12.18 1.94
CA TYR A 197 -8.94 13.15 2.75
C TYR A 197 -7.43 13.00 2.51
N GLN A 198 -6.85 13.97 1.83
CA GLN A 198 -5.40 14.03 1.58
C GLN A 198 -4.70 14.79 2.69
N VAL A 199 -3.50 14.36 3.08
CA VAL A 199 -2.61 15.10 3.99
C VAL A 199 -1.24 15.20 3.34
N GLN A 200 -0.73 16.43 3.20
CA GLN A 200 0.63 16.70 2.75
C GLN A 200 1.47 17.26 3.90
N ALA A 201 2.77 16.98 3.90
CA ALA A 201 3.72 17.62 4.79
C ALA A 201 3.84 19.12 4.48
N ASP A 202 3.93 19.96 5.52
CA ASP A 202 4.13 21.42 5.39
C ASP A 202 5.50 21.74 4.79
N ASN A 203 6.55 21.11 5.31
CA ASN A 203 7.89 21.18 4.74
C ASN A 203 8.07 20.04 3.71
N PRO A 204 8.40 20.35 2.45
CA PRO A 204 8.61 19.33 1.41
C PRO A 204 9.74 18.33 1.70
N GLN A 205 10.64 18.64 2.65
CA GLN A 205 11.72 17.75 3.07
C GLN A 205 11.34 16.81 4.22
N ASP A 206 10.16 16.99 4.80
CA ASP A 206 9.66 16.09 5.84
C ASP A 206 9.02 14.84 5.21
N ASP A 207 9.04 13.75 5.96
CA ASP A 207 8.56 12.43 5.52
C ASP A 207 7.39 11.99 6.41
N LEU A 208 6.23 11.73 5.79
CA LEU A 208 5.05 11.21 6.48
C LEU A 208 5.11 9.70 6.74
N THR A 209 6.18 9.00 6.31
CA THR A 209 6.39 7.59 6.65
C THR A 209 6.35 7.39 8.15
N GLY A 210 5.57 6.39 8.59
CA GLY A 210 5.32 6.11 10.00
C GLY A 210 4.05 6.76 10.55
N THR A 211 3.42 7.70 9.84
CA THR A 211 2.12 8.27 10.19
C THR A 211 1.08 7.16 10.33
N THR A 212 0.33 7.15 11.43
CA THR A 212 -0.73 6.16 11.65
C THR A 212 -2.09 6.72 11.23
N VAL A 213 -2.89 5.90 10.58
CA VAL A 213 -4.29 6.18 10.23
C VAL A 213 -5.14 5.05 10.79
N VAL A 214 -5.98 5.36 11.77
CA VAL A 214 -6.72 4.36 12.56
C VAL A 214 -8.20 4.70 12.57
N GLY A 215 -9.05 3.75 12.20
CA GLY A 215 -10.49 3.85 12.41
C GLY A 215 -10.80 3.82 13.90
N THR A 216 -11.56 4.79 14.38
CA THR A 216 -11.93 4.89 15.80
C THR A 216 -13.09 3.98 16.16
N ASP A 217 -13.24 3.68 17.44
CA ASP A 217 -14.40 2.95 17.97
C ASP A 217 -15.74 3.63 17.63
N SER A 218 -15.75 4.97 17.47
CA SER A 218 -16.95 5.75 17.08
C SER A 218 -17.48 5.35 15.71
N SER A 219 -16.60 4.87 14.82
CA SER A 219 -16.98 4.33 13.51
C SER A 219 -17.86 3.09 13.65
N GLY A 220 -17.72 2.32 14.74
CA GLY A 220 -18.31 1.00 14.86
C GLY A 220 -17.60 -0.05 13.99
N ALA A 221 -18.16 -1.26 13.97
CA ALA A 221 -17.53 -2.39 13.28
C ALA A 221 -17.64 -2.31 11.76
N CYS A 222 -16.70 -2.95 11.06
CA CYS A 222 -16.75 -3.20 9.61
C CYS A 222 -16.78 -1.93 8.73
N ARG A 223 -15.98 -0.92 9.08
CA ARG A 223 -15.78 0.29 8.26
C ARG A 223 -14.34 0.37 7.74
N PRO A 224 -13.94 -0.51 6.81
CA PRO A 224 -12.62 -0.43 6.23
C PRO A 224 -12.50 0.81 5.34
N PHE A 225 -11.28 1.30 5.18
CA PHE A 225 -10.95 2.40 4.28
C PHE A 225 -9.64 2.08 3.56
N ALA A 226 -9.43 2.64 2.38
CA ALA A 226 -8.15 2.51 1.68
C ALA A 226 -7.22 3.67 2.08
N VAL A 227 -5.92 3.38 2.18
CA VAL A 227 -4.88 4.39 2.40
C VAL A 227 -3.85 4.32 1.29
N PHE A 228 -3.68 5.40 0.57
CA PHE A 228 -2.61 5.58 -0.40
C PHE A 228 -1.54 6.50 0.18
N SER A 229 -0.30 6.34 -0.25
CA SER A 229 0.78 7.23 0.13
C SER A 229 1.79 7.37 -1.00
N GLY A 230 2.56 8.45 -0.89
CA GLY A 230 3.44 8.83 -1.97
C GLY A 230 4.09 10.17 -1.71
N VAL A 231 4.56 10.76 -2.79
CA VAL A 231 5.19 12.08 -2.78
C VAL A 231 4.94 12.74 -4.11
N VAL A 232 4.75 14.05 -4.12
CA VAL A 232 4.45 14.79 -5.35
C VAL A 232 5.55 14.62 -6.40
N CYS A 233 6.82 14.64 -5.98
CA CYS A 233 8.00 14.27 -6.75
C CYS A 233 9.19 14.12 -5.78
N THR A 234 10.07 13.15 -6.01
CA THR A 234 11.26 12.94 -5.19
C THR A 234 12.46 12.40 -5.96
N ASN A 235 13.66 12.58 -5.41
CA ASN A 235 14.87 11.89 -5.82
C ASN A 235 15.14 10.76 -4.83
N ILE A 236 15.36 9.53 -5.31
CA ILE A 236 15.69 8.38 -4.46
C ILE A 236 17.07 7.83 -4.83
N PRO A 237 17.99 7.69 -3.86
CA PRO A 237 18.03 8.47 -2.62
C PRO A 237 18.14 9.98 -2.92
N ALA A 238 18.02 10.81 -1.88
CA ALA A 238 18.15 12.26 -2.02
C ALA A 238 19.44 12.65 -2.76
N GLY A 239 19.31 13.45 -3.82
CA GLY A 239 20.41 13.87 -4.70
C GLY A 239 20.55 13.03 -5.98
N CYS A 240 19.95 11.84 -6.04
CA CYS A 240 19.91 11.01 -7.24
C CYS A 240 18.74 11.42 -8.15
N THR A 241 19.01 12.37 -9.05
CA THR A 241 18.10 12.78 -10.12
C THR A 241 17.83 11.65 -11.13
N ALA A 242 16.79 11.69 -11.97
CA ALA A 242 15.69 12.67 -12.02
C ALA A 242 14.67 12.49 -10.88
N CYS A 243 13.78 13.47 -10.70
CA CYS A 243 12.69 13.31 -9.75
C CYS A 243 11.53 12.54 -10.36
N ASP A 244 10.80 11.82 -9.52
CA ASP A 244 9.54 11.19 -9.91
C ASP A 244 8.55 11.18 -8.74
N HIS A 245 7.26 11.25 -9.09
CA HIS A 245 6.16 10.90 -8.22
C HIS A 245 6.29 9.45 -7.81
N VAL A 246 6.07 9.14 -6.54
CA VAL A 246 5.85 7.76 -6.12
C VAL A 246 4.47 7.60 -5.51
N PHE A 247 3.82 6.48 -5.78
CA PHE A 247 2.41 6.25 -5.43
C PHE A 247 2.13 4.77 -5.18
N GLY A 248 1.61 4.47 -3.99
CA GLY A 248 1.26 3.10 -3.61
C GLY A 248 0.09 3.03 -2.64
N GLN A 249 -0.73 1.99 -2.77
CA GLN A 249 -1.71 1.62 -1.76
C GLN A 249 -1.02 0.88 -0.61
N ASN A 250 -1.21 1.39 0.60
CA ASN A 250 -0.68 0.77 1.80
C ASN A 250 -1.50 -0.48 2.15
N LEU A 251 -0.82 -1.48 2.67
CA LEU A 251 -1.44 -2.64 3.29
C LEU A 251 -1.76 -2.33 4.76
N PRO A 252 -2.91 -2.82 5.29
CA PRO A 252 -3.24 -2.63 6.70
C PRO A 252 -2.23 -3.35 7.61
N ARG A 253 -2.02 -2.82 8.82
CA ARG A 253 -0.98 -3.32 9.75
C ARG A 253 -1.16 -4.80 10.10
N ASN A 254 -2.40 -5.28 10.13
CA ASN A 254 -2.74 -6.64 10.47
C ASN A 254 -2.33 -7.69 9.41
N VAL A 255 -1.75 -7.29 8.27
CA VAL A 255 -1.25 -8.22 7.24
C VAL A 255 0.26 -8.10 7.04
N TRP A 256 0.92 -7.26 7.84
CA TRP A 256 2.37 -7.15 7.86
C TRP A 256 2.94 -8.42 8.48
N GLY A 257 4.02 -8.92 7.89
CA GLY A 257 4.68 -10.16 8.28
C GLY A 257 6.07 -9.91 8.83
N THR A 258 6.82 -11.00 8.97
CA THR A 258 8.16 -10.98 9.56
C THR A 258 9.26 -11.31 8.57
N THR A 259 8.90 -11.88 7.42
CA THR A 259 9.84 -12.30 6.37
C THR A 259 9.46 -11.67 5.04
N TYR A 260 10.43 -11.05 4.36
CA TYR A 260 10.24 -10.45 3.04
C TYR A 260 11.38 -10.83 2.11
N PHE A 261 11.07 -10.95 0.82
CA PHE A 261 12.04 -11.18 -0.23
C PHE A 261 11.93 -10.10 -1.28
N SER A 262 13.08 -9.67 -1.81
CA SER A 262 13.15 -8.80 -2.96
C SER A 262 14.13 -9.33 -3.99
N VAL A 263 13.92 -8.94 -5.24
CA VAL A 263 14.84 -9.22 -6.34
C VAL A 263 15.09 -7.93 -7.14
N PRO A 264 16.31 -7.74 -7.69
CA PRO A 264 16.63 -6.59 -8.53
C PRO A 264 15.66 -6.41 -9.71
N PHE A 265 15.31 -5.17 -10.05
CA PHE A 265 14.61 -4.89 -11.31
C PHE A 265 15.57 -4.99 -12.49
N ASN A 266 15.13 -5.53 -13.63
CA ASN A 266 16.03 -5.81 -14.76
C ASN A 266 16.61 -4.55 -15.46
N THR A 267 15.96 -3.39 -15.38
CA THR A 267 16.29 -2.21 -16.19
C THR A 267 17.17 -1.18 -15.51
N THR A 268 17.37 -1.28 -14.21
CA THR A 268 18.12 -0.32 -13.38
C THR A 268 19.13 -1.07 -12.52
N THR A 269 20.12 -0.36 -11.97
CA THR A 269 21.21 -0.99 -11.18
C THR A 269 21.28 -0.50 -9.74
N GLY A 270 20.45 0.49 -9.37
CA GLY A 270 20.39 1.08 -8.03
C GLY A 270 19.01 0.89 -7.42
N TYR A 271 18.97 0.47 -6.15
CA TYR A 271 17.74 0.25 -5.41
C TYR A 271 17.93 0.65 -3.95
N THR A 272 16.94 1.38 -3.44
CA THR A 272 16.81 1.68 -2.02
C THR A 272 15.74 0.78 -1.43
N TYR A 273 16.03 0.13 -0.31
CA TYR A 273 15.01 -0.63 0.43
C TYR A 273 14.69 0.11 1.73
N ARG A 274 13.41 0.35 1.97
CA ARG A 274 12.91 0.95 3.21
C ARG A 274 12.23 -0.11 4.05
N ILE A 275 12.70 -0.27 5.27
CA ILE A 275 12.12 -1.15 6.28
C ILE A 275 11.45 -0.26 7.31
N LEU A 276 10.17 -0.50 7.59
CA LEU A 276 9.36 0.22 8.57
C LEU A 276 8.91 -0.75 9.66
N ALA A 277 9.25 -0.46 10.91
CA ALA A 277 8.87 -1.29 12.05
C ALA A 277 7.49 -0.90 12.60
N ASP A 278 6.65 -1.89 12.88
CA ASP A 278 5.32 -1.60 13.42
C ASP A 278 5.28 -1.49 14.95
N GLU A 279 6.19 -2.20 15.61
CA GLU A 279 6.22 -2.36 17.06
C GLU A 279 7.58 -1.98 17.68
N ASN A 280 7.56 -1.58 18.95
CA ASN A 280 8.77 -1.33 19.73
C ASN A 280 9.59 -2.61 19.94
N GLY A 281 10.92 -2.48 19.94
CA GLY A 281 11.84 -3.61 20.12
C GLY A 281 11.83 -4.59 18.95
N THR A 282 11.57 -4.09 17.75
CA THR A 282 11.73 -4.84 16.49
C THR A 282 13.22 -4.97 16.18
N SER A 283 13.65 -6.16 15.79
CA SER A 283 15.01 -6.49 15.40
C SER A 283 14.96 -7.07 14.00
N VAL A 284 15.59 -6.41 13.04
CA VAL A 284 15.60 -6.81 11.63
C VAL A 284 16.99 -7.23 11.19
N THR A 285 17.13 -8.36 10.52
CA THR A 285 18.35 -8.77 9.83
C THR A 285 18.14 -8.74 8.33
N VAL A 286 19.13 -8.23 7.59
CA VAL A 286 19.12 -8.23 6.13
C VAL A 286 20.21 -9.19 5.64
N ASN A 287 19.84 -10.21 4.88
CA ASN A 287 20.74 -11.25 4.38
C ASN A 287 21.58 -11.93 5.47
N GLY A 288 20.98 -12.19 6.64
CA GLY A 288 21.69 -12.76 7.80
C GLY A 288 22.76 -11.85 8.42
N GLY A 289 22.75 -10.57 8.07
CA GLY A 289 23.65 -9.55 8.62
C GLY A 289 23.36 -9.20 10.08
N ALA A 290 24.06 -8.17 10.58
CA ALA A 290 23.86 -7.68 11.94
C ALA A 290 22.42 -7.17 12.15
N PRO A 291 21.82 -7.41 13.34
CA PRO A 291 20.46 -6.96 13.63
C PRO A 291 20.39 -5.43 13.76
N LEU A 292 19.39 -4.85 13.12
CA LEU A 292 18.96 -3.46 13.21
C LEU A 292 17.88 -3.37 14.29
N ALA A 293 18.14 -2.63 15.36
CA ALA A 293 17.16 -2.40 16.41
C ALA A 293 16.26 -1.20 16.04
N MET A 294 14.95 -1.41 16.09
CA MET A 294 13.94 -0.47 15.62
C MET A 294 12.76 -0.40 16.61
N ASN A 295 12.18 0.78 16.74
CA ASN A 295 10.94 1.02 17.47
C ASN A 295 9.77 1.23 16.51
N ALA A 296 8.55 1.27 17.05
CA ALA A 296 7.34 1.49 16.27
C ALA A 296 7.43 2.83 15.51
N GLY A 297 7.30 2.78 14.19
CA GLY A 297 7.41 3.94 13.31
C GLY A 297 8.84 4.27 12.86
N ASP A 298 9.86 3.60 13.39
CA ASP A 298 11.23 3.77 12.90
C ASP A 298 11.34 3.23 11.47
N VAL A 299 12.10 3.96 10.65
CA VAL A 299 12.44 3.56 9.29
C VAL A 299 13.95 3.42 9.16
N VAL A 300 14.39 2.36 8.48
CA VAL A 300 15.77 2.21 8.05
C VAL A 300 15.82 2.03 6.54
N GLU A 301 16.72 2.77 5.89
CA GLU A 301 17.11 2.57 4.49
C GLU A 301 18.34 1.68 4.42
N VAL A 302 18.31 0.68 3.55
CA VAL A 302 19.46 -0.17 3.21
C VAL A 302 19.59 -0.27 1.69
N ASN A 303 20.82 -0.19 1.19
CA ASN A 303 21.14 -0.07 -0.24
C ASN A 303 22.24 -1.08 -0.63
N ASN A 304 22.56 -1.15 -1.93
CA ASN A 304 23.71 -1.85 -2.51
C ASN A 304 23.67 -3.40 -2.42
N PHE A 305 22.51 -4.02 -2.58
CA PHE A 305 22.45 -5.48 -2.79
C PHE A 305 22.64 -5.81 -4.28
N ALA A 306 23.66 -6.60 -4.58
CA ALA A 306 23.95 -7.04 -5.95
C ALA A 306 22.98 -8.13 -6.49
N GLY A 307 22.07 -8.62 -5.65
CA GLY A 307 21.18 -9.73 -5.95
C GLY A 307 19.93 -9.69 -5.07
N ALA A 308 19.25 -10.84 -4.97
CA ALA A 308 18.09 -10.98 -4.09
C ALA A 308 18.42 -10.61 -2.64
N ALA A 309 17.44 -10.03 -1.93
CA ALA A 309 17.57 -9.75 -0.50
C ALA A 309 16.48 -10.46 0.30
N CYS A 310 16.86 -10.92 1.49
CA CYS A 310 15.98 -11.48 2.50
C CYS A 310 15.97 -10.54 3.71
N PHE A 311 14.78 -10.16 4.16
CA PHE A 311 14.56 -9.35 5.36
C PHE A 311 13.82 -10.22 6.36
N GLU A 312 14.42 -10.42 7.54
CA GLU A 312 13.85 -11.24 8.60
C GLU A 312 13.77 -10.41 9.87
N SER A 313 12.68 -10.58 10.63
CA SER A 313 12.44 -9.81 11.83
C SER A 313 11.74 -10.63 12.91
N ASN A 314 11.83 -10.19 14.16
CA ASN A 314 11.13 -10.82 15.28
C ASN A 314 9.68 -10.33 15.47
N LYS A 315 9.28 -9.29 14.73
CA LYS A 315 8.00 -8.56 14.87
C LYS A 315 7.57 -8.00 13.52
N PRO A 316 6.28 -7.69 13.30
CA PRO A 316 5.80 -7.21 12.01
C PRO A 316 6.54 -5.97 11.50
N ILE A 317 6.93 -6.01 10.23
CA ILE A 317 7.55 -4.91 9.48
C ILE A 317 6.84 -4.70 8.14
N ASN A 318 7.00 -3.54 7.53
CA ASN A 318 6.72 -3.33 6.10
C ASN A 318 8.04 -3.10 5.36
N VAL A 319 8.17 -3.66 4.16
CA VAL A 319 9.34 -3.45 3.31
C VAL A 319 8.89 -2.87 1.97
N ALA A 320 9.53 -1.79 1.56
CA ALA A 320 9.37 -1.23 0.21
C ALA A 320 10.69 -1.30 -0.55
N GLN A 321 10.62 -1.68 -1.82
CA GLN A 321 11.71 -1.58 -2.78
C GLN A 321 11.47 -0.34 -3.65
N LEU A 322 12.45 0.54 -3.70
CA LEU A 322 12.41 1.79 -4.44
C LEU A 322 13.44 1.75 -5.56
N MET A 323 13.04 2.15 -6.77
CA MET A 323 14.00 2.43 -7.84
C MET A 323 14.77 3.72 -7.50
N GLU A 324 16.07 3.72 -7.76
CA GLU A 324 16.88 4.94 -7.62
C GLU A 324 16.85 5.77 -8.90
N GLY A 325 17.01 7.09 -8.76
CA GLY A 325 17.07 8.00 -9.89
C GLY A 325 18.24 7.71 -10.84
N SER A 326 17.99 7.86 -12.15
CA SER A 326 18.92 7.55 -13.25
C SER A 326 20.37 8.02 -13.08
N SER A 327 20.62 9.16 -12.43
CA SER A 327 21.98 9.65 -12.18
C SER A 327 22.82 8.76 -11.26
N CYS A 328 22.16 7.92 -10.44
CA CYS A 328 22.81 6.94 -9.55
C CYS A 328 22.65 5.50 -10.04
N SER A 329 21.60 5.22 -10.82
CA SER A 329 21.21 3.85 -11.19
C SER A 329 21.37 3.53 -12.69
N GLY A 330 21.78 4.53 -13.47
CA GLY A 330 22.03 4.48 -14.92
C GLY A 330 20.77 4.62 -15.77
N ASN A 331 19.64 4.07 -15.32
CA ASN A 331 18.38 4.08 -16.06
C ASN A 331 17.19 4.01 -15.10
N GLY A 332 16.08 4.62 -15.52
CA GLY A 332 14.84 4.73 -14.76
C GLY A 332 14.77 5.97 -13.86
N ASP A 333 13.59 6.12 -13.29
CA ASP A 333 13.15 7.14 -12.37
C ASP A 333 12.65 6.48 -11.07
N PRO A 334 12.56 7.24 -9.96
CA PRO A 334 12.07 6.68 -8.70
C PRO A 334 10.66 6.10 -8.79
N ALA A 335 10.51 4.83 -8.44
CA ALA A 335 9.22 4.14 -8.36
C ALA A 335 9.10 3.39 -7.03
N LEU A 336 7.88 3.19 -6.53
CA LEU A 336 7.60 2.52 -5.26
C LEU A 336 6.93 1.15 -5.45
N LEU A 337 7.58 0.10 -4.94
CA LEU A 337 6.97 -1.21 -4.77
C LEU A 337 6.89 -1.57 -3.29
N ILE A 338 5.68 -1.55 -2.72
CA ILE A 338 5.42 -2.11 -1.39
C ILE A 338 5.40 -3.65 -1.52
N LEU A 339 6.27 -4.32 -0.79
CA LEU A 339 6.39 -5.79 -0.86
C LEU A 339 5.32 -6.45 0.01
N ASN A 340 4.83 -7.59 -0.46
CA ASN A 340 4.05 -8.52 0.36
C ASN A 340 4.99 -9.37 1.22
N ALA A 341 4.55 -9.71 2.42
CA ALA A 341 5.29 -10.62 3.29
C ALA A 341 5.31 -12.03 2.68
N ALA A 342 6.32 -12.83 2.98
CA ALA A 342 6.41 -14.22 2.51
C ALA A 342 5.21 -15.05 2.98
N GLU A 343 4.66 -14.72 4.15
CA GLU A 343 3.44 -15.27 4.73
C GLU A 343 2.18 -15.04 3.85
N GLN A 344 2.26 -14.15 2.85
CA GLN A 344 1.20 -13.79 1.90
C GLN A 344 1.40 -14.43 0.51
N SER A 345 2.23 -15.48 0.41
CA SER A 345 2.49 -16.17 -0.84
C SER A 345 1.23 -16.79 -1.44
N ILE A 346 1.16 -16.79 -2.77
CA ILE A 346 0.02 -17.24 -3.58
C ILE A 346 0.48 -18.20 -4.66
N ASP A 347 -0.40 -19.12 -5.05
CA ASP A 347 -0.13 -20.11 -6.10
C ASP A 347 -0.54 -19.63 -7.50
N ASN A 348 -1.31 -18.55 -7.59
CA ASN A 348 -1.81 -18.00 -8.84
C ASN A 348 -2.04 -16.48 -8.71
N VAL A 349 -1.72 -15.74 -9.76
CA VAL A 349 -1.90 -14.28 -9.83
C VAL A 349 -2.33 -13.88 -11.25
N SER A 350 -3.27 -12.94 -11.34
CA SER A 350 -3.54 -12.20 -12.57
C SER A 350 -3.03 -10.77 -12.40
N PHE A 351 -2.30 -10.28 -13.39
CA PHE A 351 -1.79 -8.91 -13.40
C PHE A 351 -2.05 -8.24 -14.75
N ALA A 352 -1.94 -6.92 -14.76
CA ALA A 352 -1.99 -6.11 -15.96
C ALA A 352 -0.75 -5.21 -16.00
N THR A 353 -0.25 -4.93 -17.20
CA THR A 353 0.82 -3.95 -17.39
C THR A 353 0.25 -2.68 -17.97
N VAL A 354 0.96 -1.57 -17.75
CA VAL A 354 0.62 -0.29 -18.36
C VAL A 354 0.58 -0.43 -19.89
N VAL A 355 -0.45 0.13 -20.53
CA VAL A 355 -0.50 0.30 -21.99
C VAL A 355 -0.09 1.72 -22.32
N SER A 356 1.12 1.90 -22.86
CA SER A 356 1.71 3.22 -23.10
C SER A 356 2.53 3.25 -24.38
N THR A 357 2.59 4.42 -25.01
CA THR A 357 3.49 4.66 -26.16
C THR A 357 4.94 4.91 -25.74
N VAL A 358 5.19 5.20 -24.47
CA VAL A 358 6.52 5.49 -23.91
C VAL A 358 7.04 4.38 -22.98
N ILE A 359 6.16 3.67 -22.27
CA ILE A 359 6.52 2.48 -21.47
C ILE A 359 6.16 1.24 -22.29
N ASN A 360 7.14 0.69 -23.00
CA ASN A 360 6.95 -0.41 -23.97
C ASN A 360 7.77 -1.66 -23.64
N GLN A 361 8.46 -1.68 -22.50
CA GLN A 361 9.16 -2.83 -21.96
C GLN A 361 8.56 -3.19 -20.61
N HIS A 362 8.30 -4.48 -20.41
CA HIS A 362 7.71 -5.00 -19.19
C HIS A 362 8.53 -6.18 -18.72
N PHE A 363 8.73 -6.28 -17.41
CA PHE A 363 9.49 -7.34 -16.77
C PHE A 363 8.65 -7.97 -15.68
N LEU A 364 8.81 -9.27 -15.48
CA LEU A 364 8.18 -10.02 -14.42
C LEU A 364 9.27 -10.64 -13.56
N ASN A 365 9.21 -10.34 -12.27
CA ASN A 365 10.04 -10.94 -11.25
C ASN A 365 9.18 -11.92 -10.45
N VAL A 366 9.60 -13.19 -10.37
CA VAL A 366 8.87 -14.24 -9.64
C VAL A 366 9.78 -14.83 -8.58
N ILE A 367 9.31 -14.83 -7.33
CA ILE A 367 9.99 -15.46 -6.20
C ILE A 367 9.16 -16.69 -5.83
N VAL A 368 9.78 -17.86 -5.90
CA VAL A 368 9.16 -19.14 -5.55
C VAL A 368 10.12 -19.99 -4.74
N GLU A 369 9.57 -20.94 -3.98
CA GLU A 369 10.37 -22.01 -3.41
C GLU A 369 11.09 -22.78 -4.52
N THR A 370 12.31 -23.24 -4.26
CA THR A 370 13.13 -23.97 -5.25
C THR A 370 12.40 -25.20 -5.80
N ALA A 371 11.59 -25.87 -4.97
CA ALA A 371 10.79 -27.03 -5.37
C ALA A 371 9.67 -26.70 -6.37
N SER A 372 9.23 -25.43 -6.41
CA SER A 372 8.13 -24.95 -7.25
C SER A 372 8.61 -24.37 -8.59
N ILE A 373 9.93 -24.21 -8.79
CA ILE A 373 10.49 -23.73 -10.07
C ILE A 373 9.95 -24.53 -11.28
N PRO A 374 9.88 -25.87 -11.27
CA PRO A 374 9.37 -26.64 -12.41
C PRO A 374 7.86 -26.50 -12.66
N THR A 375 7.12 -25.88 -11.75
CA THR A 375 5.65 -25.72 -11.82
C THR A 375 5.21 -24.30 -12.13
N VAL A 376 6.13 -23.35 -12.20
CA VAL A 376 5.81 -21.98 -12.63
C VAL A 376 5.35 -22.03 -14.08
N SER A 377 4.27 -21.30 -14.38
CA SER A 377 3.80 -21.11 -15.75
C SER A 377 3.26 -19.70 -15.92
N LEU A 378 3.41 -19.15 -17.12
CA LEU A 378 2.83 -17.89 -17.56
C LEU A 378 1.82 -18.15 -18.67
N ASP A 379 0.55 -17.81 -18.43
CA ASP A 379 -0.56 -18.06 -19.36
C ASP A 379 -0.65 -19.53 -19.83
N GLY A 380 -0.38 -20.45 -18.91
CA GLY A 380 -0.38 -21.90 -19.17
C GLY A 380 0.86 -22.42 -19.89
N ASN A 381 1.86 -21.58 -20.15
CA ASN A 381 3.14 -21.96 -20.73
C ASN A 381 4.21 -22.04 -19.63
N PRO A 382 5.01 -23.14 -19.55
CA PRO A 382 6.08 -23.29 -18.56
C PRO A 382 7.16 -22.20 -18.60
#